data_AF-A0A930EDG1-F1
#
_entry.id   AF-A0A930EDG1-F1
#
_cell.length_a   1.000
_cell.length_b   1.000
_cell.length_c   1.000
_cell.angle_alpha   90.00
_cell.angle_beta   90.00
_cell.angle_gamma   90.00
#
_symmetry.space_group_name_H-M   'P 1'
#
loop_
_entity.id
_entity.type
_entity.pdbx_description
1 polymer ?
#
loop_
_entity_poly.entity_id
_entity_poly.type
_entity_poly.pdbx_seq_one_letter_code
_entity_poly.pdbx_strand_id
1 'polypeptide(L)'
;MQKSDNGDDVTYGYYVVETAVPDYGTNYSNSNGAEVQTPKDAAVSSGTITIKNTENMRFLLPETGGLGRTVLYIAGVILVLISAGVIITRKNRVKNDTK
;
A
#
# COMPACT_ATOMS: atom_id res chain seq x y z
N MET A 1 9.07 15.33 45.93
CA MET A 1 8.85 14.15 45.06
C MET A 1 7.61 13.44 45.57
N GLN A 2 6.64 13.16 44.71
CA GLN A 2 5.44 12.44 45.11
C GLN A 2 5.81 10.96 45.25
N LYS A 3 5.44 10.35 46.38
CA LYS A 3 5.65 8.92 46.64
C LYS A 3 4.33 8.19 46.44
N SER A 4 4.37 7.02 45.83
CA SER A 4 3.22 6.12 45.74
C SER A 4 2.83 5.66 47.15
N ASP A 5 1.62 5.11 47.34
CA ASP A 5 1.15 4.58 48.62
C ASP A 5 2.09 3.48 49.18
N ASN A 6 2.89 2.86 48.32
CA ASN A 6 3.91 1.88 48.67
C ASN A 6 5.32 2.45 48.93
N GLY A 7 5.52 3.77 48.85
CA GLY A 7 6.80 4.45 49.12
C GLY A 7 7.74 4.63 47.92
N ASP A 8 7.36 4.16 46.73
CA ASP A 8 8.12 4.32 45.49
C ASP A 8 8.06 5.74 44.93
N ASP A 9 9.11 6.18 44.24
CA ASP A 9 9.08 7.45 43.50
C ASP A 9 8.11 7.39 42.32
N VAL A 10 7.16 8.33 42.28
CA VAL A 10 6.25 8.46 41.15
C VAL A 10 6.91 9.29 40.07
N THR A 11 7.12 8.67 38.91
CA THR A 11 7.56 9.37 37.69
C THR A 11 6.35 9.70 36.83
N TYR A 12 6.16 10.98 36.51
CA TYR A 12 5.12 11.43 35.59
C TYR A 12 5.70 11.61 34.18
N GLY A 13 4.98 11.12 33.18
CA GLY A 13 5.30 11.34 31.77
C GLY A 13 4.23 12.20 31.10
N TYR A 14 4.66 13.17 30.29
CA TYR A 14 3.80 14.04 29.51
C TYR A 14 3.99 13.75 28.02
N TYR A 15 2.91 13.84 27.26
CA TYR A 15 2.90 13.70 25.80
C TYR A 15 1.94 14.72 25.18
N VAL A 16 2.13 15.02 23.89
CA VAL A 16 1.28 15.94 23.14
C VAL A 16 0.48 15.15 22.11
N VAL A 17 -0.83 15.37 22.04
CA VAL A 17 -1.69 14.79 21.01
C VAL A 17 -2.04 15.88 20.02
N GLU A 18 -1.63 15.69 18.77
CA GLU A 18 -2.04 16.60 17.70
C GLU A 18 -3.51 16.34 17.31
N THR A 19 -4.24 17.41 17.00
CA THR A 19 -5.53 17.27 16.30
C THR A 19 -5.25 16.96 14.83
N ALA A 20 -5.76 15.84 14.34
CA ALA A 20 -5.46 15.35 13.00
C ALA A 20 -5.71 16.41 11.92
N VAL A 21 -4.69 16.64 11.08
CA VAL A 21 -4.77 17.52 9.92
C VAL A 21 -5.02 16.66 8.67
N PRO A 22 -6.05 16.96 7.85
CA PRO A 22 -6.31 16.23 6.62
C PRO A 22 -5.08 16.18 5.71
N ASP A 23 -4.84 15.04 5.08
CA ASP A 23 -3.72 14.82 4.16
C ASP A 23 -2.31 14.93 4.77
N TYR A 24 -2.17 14.93 6.10
CA TYR A 24 -0.88 14.82 6.78
C TYR A 24 -0.80 13.57 7.67
N GLY A 25 0.35 12.92 7.66
CA GLY A 25 0.76 11.98 8.70
C GLY A 25 1.53 12.71 9.80
N THR A 26 1.43 12.22 11.03
CA THR A 26 2.06 12.83 12.21
C THR A 26 3.02 11.85 12.87
N ASN A 27 4.27 12.27 13.05
CA ASN A 27 5.28 11.57 13.84
C ASN A 27 5.68 12.42 15.05
N TYR A 28 5.95 11.75 16.17
CA TYR A 28 6.40 12.34 17.42
C TYR A 28 7.81 11.85 17.73
N SER A 29 8.65 12.71 18.28
CA SER A 29 9.96 12.30 18.81
C SER A 29 10.31 13.12 20.06
N ASN A 30 11.18 12.56 20.88
CA ASN A 30 11.76 13.25 22.04
C ASN A 30 13.28 13.37 21.88
N SER A 31 13.98 13.77 22.93
CA SER A 31 15.45 13.92 22.93
C SER A 31 16.22 12.64 22.55
N ASN A 32 15.58 11.46 22.57
CA ASN A 32 16.20 10.21 22.13
C ASN A 32 16.20 10.07 20.59
N GLY A 33 15.51 10.95 19.87
CA GLY A 33 15.50 11.02 18.41
C GLY A 33 14.70 9.94 17.68
N ALA A 34 14.12 8.97 18.39
CA ALA A 34 13.26 7.96 17.80
C ALA A 34 11.90 8.58 17.39
N GLU A 35 11.51 8.40 16.12
CA GLU A 35 10.19 8.79 15.63
C GLU A 35 9.18 7.67 15.93
N VAL A 36 8.05 8.02 16.56
CA VAL A 36 6.94 7.14 16.89
C VAL A 36 5.62 7.78 16.45
N GLN A 37 4.64 6.97 16.06
CA GLN A 37 3.30 7.48 15.69
C GLN A 37 2.35 7.59 16.87
N THR A 38 2.61 6.83 17.95
CA THR A 38 1.82 6.92 19.17
C THR A 38 2.37 8.04 20.07
N PRO A 39 1.58 9.06 20.43
CA PRO A 39 2.03 10.15 21.29
C PRO A 39 2.67 9.69 22.61
N LYS A 40 2.08 8.68 23.24
CA LYS A 40 2.52 8.15 24.54
C LYS A 40 3.92 7.53 24.50
N ASP A 41 4.33 7.00 23.35
CA ASP A 41 5.63 6.36 23.20
C ASP A 41 6.76 7.41 23.13
N ALA A 42 6.43 8.67 22.83
CA ALA A 42 7.35 9.81 22.89
C ALA A 42 7.29 10.57 24.23
N ALA A 43 6.62 10.03 25.26
CA ALA A 43 6.42 10.75 26.52
C ALA A 43 7.74 11.13 27.21
N VAL A 44 7.78 12.30 27.84
CA VAL A 44 8.93 12.81 28.60
C VAL A 44 8.51 13.26 30.00
N SER A 45 9.38 13.07 30.98
CA SER A 45 9.19 13.68 32.31
C SER A 45 9.46 15.18 32.31
N SER A 46 10.36 15.63 31.43
CA SER A 46 10.69 17.03 31.18
C SER A 46 11.48 17.14 29.88
N GLY A 47 11.35 18.24 29.15
CA GLY A 47 12.15 18.52 27.94
C GLY A 47 11.29 18.87 26.74
N THR A 48 11.79 18.53 25.55
CA THR A 48 11.16 18.88 24.27
C THR A 48 10.56 17.65 23.61
N ILE A 49 9.34 17.81 23.10
CA ILE A 49 8.71 16.87 22.16
C ILE A 49 8.67 17.58 20.82
N THR A 50 9.19 16.92 19.79
CA THR A 50 9.13 17.39 18.41
C THR A 50 7.97 16.68 17.71
N ILE A 51 7.14 17.44 17.01
CA ILE A 51 6.04 16.95 16.19
C ILE A 51 6.39 17.25 14.74
N LYS A 52 6.28 16.24 13.89
CA LYS A 52 6.61 16.35 12.46
C LYS A 52 5.42 15.88 11.63
N ASN A 53 4.83 16.84 10.94
CA ASN A 53 3.77 16.62 9.97
C ASN A 53 4.37 16.41 8.60
N THR A 54 4.03 15.30 7.96
CA THR A 54 4.46 14.99 6.59
C THR A 54 3.22 14.89 5.71
N GLU A 55 3.20 15.63 4.61
CA GLU A 55 2.10 15.55 3.64
C GLU A 55 2.04 14.15 3.03
N ASN A 56 0.84 13.56 3.05
CA ASN A 56 0.58 12.25 2.48
C ASN A 56 0.60 12.36 0.96
N MET A 57 1.63 11.82 0.33
CA MET A 57 1.71 11.77 -1.13
C MET A 57 0.54 10.97 -1.69
N ARG A 58 -0.34 11.64 -2.45
CA ARG A 58 -1.35 10.97 -3.27
C ARG A 58 -0.69 10.50 -4.56
N PHE A 59 -0.01 9.35 -4.51
CA PHE A 59 0.43 8.68 -5.73
C PHE A 59 -0.80 8.16 -6.47
N LEU A 60 -1.25 8.94 -7.47
CA LEU A 60 -2.07 8.40 -8.54
C LEU A 60 -1.16 7.45 -9.30
N LEU A 61 -1.28 6.15 -9.03
CA LEU A 61 -0.68 5.17 -9.92
C LEU A 61 -1.24 5.46 -11.32
N PRO A 62 -0.39 5.65 -12.34
CA PRO A 62 -0.90 5.71 -13.71
C PRO A 62 -1.67 4.42 -13.96
N GLU A 63 -2.72 4.48 -14.79
CA GLU A 63 -3.37 3.25 -15.25
C GLU A 63 -2.31 2.35 -15.89
N THR A 64 -1.87 1.34 -15.13
CA THR A 64 -0.86 0.38 -15.56
C THR A 64 -1.61 -0.80 -16.16
N GLY A 65 -1.50 -0.94 -17.47
CA GLY A 65 -2.29 -1.92 -18.22
C GLY A 65 -2.74 -1.45 -19.59
N GLY A 66 -2.12 -0.39 -20.14
CA GLY A 66 -2.46 0.19 -21.44
C GLY A 66 -2.65 -0.85 -22.56
N LEU A 67 -3.28 -0.39 -23.65
CA LEU A 67 -3.87 -1.20 -24.74
C LEU A 67 -3.01 -2.34 -25.34
N GLY A 68 -1.69 -2.36 -25.12
CA GLY A 68 -0.78 -3.38 -25.65
C GLY A 68 -1.14 -4.83 -25.28
N ARG A 69 -1.65 -5.09 -24.06
CA ARG A 69 -2.07 -6.45 -23.68
C ARG A 69 -3.32 -6.90 -24.43
N THR A 70 -4.28 -5.99 -24.60
CA THR A 70 -5.54 -6.25 -25.31
C THR A 70 -5.29 -6.63 -26.77
N VAL A 71 -4.34 -5.95 -27.44
CA VAL A 71 -3.96 -6.28 -28.82
C VAL A 71 -3.42 -7.71 -28.92
N LEU A 72 -2.56 -8.14 -27.98
CA LEU A 72 -2.02 -9.50 -27.97
C LEU A 72 -3.11 -10.56 -27.74
N TYR A 73 -4.08 -10.30 -26.86
CA TYR A 73 -5.21 -11.22 -26.66
C TYR A 73 -6.07 -11.36 -27.92
N ILE A 74 -6.39 -10.25 -28.59
CA ILE A 74 -7.17 -10.27 -29.84
C ILE A 74 -6.42 -11.05 -30.93
N ALA A 75 -5.12 -10.79 -31.10
CA ALA A 75 -4.30 -11.52 -32.06
C ALA A 75 -4.25 -13.03 -31.74
N GLY A 76 -4.13 -13.40 -30.47
CA GLY A 76 -4.15 -14.78 -30.01
C GLY A 76 -5.47 -15.50 -30.34
N VAL A 77 -6.61 -14.86 -30.08
CA VAL A 77 -7.94 -15.43 -30.40
C VAL A 77 -8.10 -15.67 -31.90
N ILE A 78 -7.69 -14.72 -32.73
CA ILE A 78 -7.74 -14.87 -34.20
C ILE A 78 -6.90 -16.07 -34.65
N LEU A 79 -5.69 -16.24 -34.09
CA LEU A 79 -4.80 -17.34 -34.44
C LEU A 79 -5.43 -18.71 -34.08
N VAL A 80 -6.07 -18.80 -32.92
CA VAL A 80 -6.77 -20.02 -32.48
C VAL A 80 -7.95 -20.35 -33.41
N LEU A 81 -8.73 -19.35 -33.81
CA LEU A 81 -9.87 -19.56 -34.73
C LEU A 81 -9.41 -20.02 -36.12
N ILE A 82 -8.34 -19.42 -36.66
CA ILE A 82 -7.77 -19.84 -37.95
C ILE A 82 -7.28 -21.28 -37.89
N SER A 83 -6.54 -21.65 -36.84
CA SER A 83 -6.00 -23.02 -36.70
C SER A 83 -7.13 -24.06 -36.61
N ALA A 84 -8.18 -23.79 -35.82
CA ALA A 84 -9.36 -24.65 -35.75
C ALA A 84 -10.08 -24.78 -37.10
N GLY A 85 -10.27 -23.67 -37.83
CA GLY A 85 -10.88 -23.67 -39.16
C GLY A 85 -10.12 -24.53 -40.18
N VAL A 86 -8.78 -24.45 -40.19
CA VAL A 86 -7.93 -25.27 -41.07
C VAL A 86 -8.06 -26.76 -40.75
N ILE A 87 -8.10 -27.14 -39.48
CA ILE A 87 -8.27 -28.55 -39.07
C ILE A 87 -9.63 -29.08 -39.51
N ILE A 88 -10.70 -28.32 -39.30
CA ILE A 88 -12.07 -28.71 -39.68
C ILE A 88 -12.20 -28.86 -41.20
N THR A 89 -11.70 -27.90 -41.97
CA THR A 89 -11.76 -27.95 -43.43
C THR A 89 -10.97 -29.11 -44.02
N ARG A 90 -9.76 -29.40 -43.50
CA ARG A 90 -8.98 -30.58 -43.91
C ARG A 90 -9.71 -31.89 -43.57
N LYS A 91 -10.25 -32.00 -42.36
CA LYS A 91 -11.00 -33.19 -41.93
C LYS A 91 -12.24 -33.42 -42.80
N ASN A 92 -12.94 -32.35 -43.19
CA ASN A 92 -14.10 -32.43 -44.06
C ASN A 92 -13.72 -32.78 -45.51
N ARG A 93 -12.58 -32.29 -46.03
CA ARG A 93 -12.05 -32.71 -47.35
C ARG A 93 -11.71 -34.19 -47.38
N VAL A 94 -10.90 -34.67 -46.43
CA VAL A 94 -10.49 -36.07 -46.37
C VAL A 94 -11.69 -37.01 -46.26
N LYS A 95 -12.72 -36.62 -45.50
CA LYS A 95 -13.95 -37.40 -45.36
C LYS A 95 -14.79 -37.44 -46.65
N ASN A 96 -14.73 -36.38 -47.47
CA ASN A 96 -15.42 -36.32 -48.76
C ASN A 96 -14.66 -37.06 -49.87
N ASP A 97 -13.32 -37.17 -49.77
CA ASP A 97 -12.49 -37.91 -50.73
C ASP A 97 -12.50 -39.44 -50.48
N THR A 98 -13.02 -39.90 -49.34
CA THR A 98 -13.12 -41.34 -48.97
C THR A 98 -14.53 -41.92 -49.23
N LYS A 99 -15.34 -41.28 -50.08
CA LYS A 99 -16.72 -41.70 -50.37
C LYS A 99 -16.94 -42.01 -51.85
#